data_AF-A0A955HVM7-F1
#
_entry.id   AF-A0A955HVM7-F1
#
_cell.length_a   1.000
_cell.length_b   1.000
_cell.length_c   1.000
_cell.angle_alpha   90.00
_cell.angle_beta   90.00
_cell.angle_gamma   90.00
#
_symmetry.space_group_name_H-M   'P 1'
#
loop_
_entity.id
_entity.type
_entity.pdbx_description
1 polymer ?
#
loop_
_entity_poly.entity_id
_entity_poly.type
_entity_poly.pdbx_seq_one_letter_code
_entity_poly.pdbx_strand_id
1 'polypeptide(L)'
;MSRLVKHTAVGPAEVKTKNGDSVWVCRCGLTSHEDGTCSSNHKKFKVTEEEKGRLYQYDADGNRSEVTGVCVPGEDCECHGEKKSHKHECEECEHCCGGGCCDED
;
A
#
# COMPACT_ATOMS: atom_id res chain seq x y z
N MET A 1 -12.41 -4.61 -15.31
CA MET A 1 -11.86 -3.30 -14.92
C MET A 1 -11.16 -3.44 -13.59
N SER A 2 -9.90 -3.02 -13.51
CA SER A 2 -9.02 -3.21 -12.35
C SER A 2 -8.80 -1.87 -11.64
N ARG A 3 -8.57 -1.92 -10.33
CA ARG A 3 -8.32 -0.74 -9.48
C ARG A 3 -7.20 -1.04 -8.49
N LEU A 4 -6.39 -0.04 -8.16
CA LEU A 4 -5.43 -0.09 -7.06
C LEU A 4 -5.99 0.74 -5.90
N VAL A 5 -6.08 0.15 -4.71
CA VAL A 5 -6.63 0.79 -3.51
C VAL A 5 -5.58 0.75 -2.41
N LYS A 6 -5.26 1.91 -1.84
CA LYS A 6 -4.28 2.01 -0.76
C LYS A 6 -4.91 1.62 0.58
N HIS A 7 -4.30 0.64 1.25
CA HIS A 7 -4.61 0.27 2.63
C HIS A 7 -3.48 0.73 3.56
N THR A 8 -3.83 1.40 4.66
CA THR A 8 -2.86 1.86 5.69
C THR A 8 -3.11 1.25 7.08
N ALA A 9 -4.22 0.54 7.25
CA ALA A 9 -4.56 -0.10 8.52
C ALA A 9 -3.84 -1.44 8.66
N VAL A 10 -3.07 -1.59 9.74
CA VAL A 10 -2.29 -2.81 10.01
C VAL A 10 -3.10 -3.95 10.66
N GLY A 11 -4.39 -3.74 10.92
CA GLY A 11 -5.23 -4.70 11.64
C GLY A 11 -6.73 -4.46 11.51
N PRO A 12 -7.54 -5.47 11.88
CA PRO A 12 -8.98 -5.45 11.72
C PRO A 12 -9.66 -4.45 12.68
N ALA A 13 -10.93 -4.16 12.41
CA ALA A 13 -11.80 -3.45 13.34
C ALA A 13 -12.87 -4.40 13.87
N GLU A 14 -13.14 -4.34 15.16
CA GLU A 14 -14.28 -5.01 15.76
C GLU A 14 -15.55 -4.21 15.46
N VAL A 15 -16.57 -4.89 14.94
CA VAL A 15 -17.90 -4.34 14.66
C VAL A 15 -18.93 -5.15 15.42
N LYS A 16 -19.68 -4.50 16.31
CA LYS A 16 -20.80 -5.13 17.02
C LYS A 16 -22.03 -5.13 16.14
N THR A 17 -22.64 -6.30 15.97
CA THR A 17 -23.88 -6.47 15.22
C THR A 17 -25.09 -6.07 16.06
N LYS A 18 -26.25 -5.90 15.42
CA LYS A 18 -27.52 -5.62 16.12
C LYS A 18 -27.94 -6.73 17.08
N ASN A 19 -27.45 -7.95 16.88
CA ASN A 19 -27.75 -9.11 17.71
C ASN A 19 -26.81 -9.25 18.92
N GLY A 20 -25.79 -8.38 19.02
CA GLY A 20 -24.79 -8.42 20.10
C GLY A 20 -23.51 -9.18 19.76
N ASP A 21 -23.46 -9.89 18.64
CA ASP A 21 -22.26 -10.60 18.18
C ASP A 21 -21.17 -9.64 17.70
N SER A 22 -19.90 -10.01 17.88
CA SER A 22 -18.75 -9.27 17.35
C SER A 22 -18.25 -9.88 16.05
N VAL A 23 -18.11 -9.05 15.02
CA VAL A 23 -17.50 -9.41 13.73
C VAL A 23 -16.22 -8.61 13.53
N TRP A 24 -15.15 -9.27 13.09
CA TRP A 24 -13.87 -8.63 12.80
C TRP A 24 -13.79 -8.32 11.32
N VAL A 25 -13.89 -7.04 10.97
CA VAL A 25 -13.81 -6.59 9.57
C VAL A 25 -12.35 -6.36 9.20
N CYS A 26 -11.92 -6.95 8.07
CA CYS A 26 -10.57 -6.76 7.57
C CYS A 26 -10.36 -5.31 7.09
N ARG A 27 -9.24 -4.70 7.49
CA ARG A 27 -8.84 -3.38 6.98
C ARG A 27 -7.44 -3.37 6.35
N CYS A 28 -6.69 -4.46 6.49
CA CYS A 28 -5.35 -4.59 5.93
C CYS A 28 -5.34 -4.99 4.44
N GLY A 29 -6.50 -5.33 3.86
CA GLY A 29 -6.62 -5.67 2.42
C GLY A 29 -6.18 -7.09 2.04
N LEU A 30 -5.60 -7.86 2.96
CA LEU A 30 -5.03 -9.19 2.68
C LEU A 30 -5.92 -10.36 3.12
N THR A 31 -7.23 -10.15 3.27
CA THR A 31 -8.12 -11.24 3.70
C THR A 31 -8.32 -12.27 2.59
N SER A 32 -8.41 -13.54 2.99
CA SER A 32 -8.80 -14.65 2.12
C SER A 32 -10.29 -15.00 2.25
N HIS A 33 -11.02 -14.36 3.17
CA HIS A 33 -12.46 -14.56 3.28
C HIS A 33 -13.19 -13.67 2.26
N GLU A 34 -14.07 -14.26 1.47
CA GLU A 34 -14.85 -13.59 0.43
C GLU A 34 -15.81 -12.52 0.97
N ASP A 35 -16.26 -12.66 2.22
CA ASP A 35 -17.17 -11.73 2.90
C ASP A 35 -16.48 -10.47 3.43
N GLY A 36 -15.14 -10.38 3.29
CA GLY A 36 -14.35 -9.25 3.78
C GLY A 36 -14.04 -9.29 5.28
N THR A 37 -14.41 -10.37 5.98
CA THR A 37 -14.03 -10.56 7.39
C THR A 37 -12.54 -10.85 7.53
N CYS A 38 -12.00 -10.68 8.73
CA CYS A 38 -10.58 -10.84 8.99
C CYS A 38 -10.17 -12.32 9.03
N SER A 39 -9.35 -12.76 8.08
CA SER A 39 -8.74 -14.10 8.05
C SER A 39 -7.46 -14.24 8.87
N SER A 40 -7.12 -13.26 9.72
CA SER A 40 -5.84 -13.17 10.48
C SER A 40 -4.57 -13.02 9.63
N ASN A 41 -4.69 -12.85 8.31
CA ASN A 41 -3.55 -12.65 7.42
C ASN A 41 -2.70 -11.42 7.75
N HIS A 42 -3.26 -10.39 8.39
CA HIS A 42 -2.49 -9.25 8.90
C HIS A 42 -1.33 -9.65 9.83
N LYS A 43 -1.49 -10.74 10.59
CA LYS A 43 -0.44 -11.32 11.43
C LYS A 43 0.47 -12.23 10.63
N LYS A 44 -0.13 -13.13 9.82
CA LYS A 44 0.61 -14.10 8.99
C LYS A 44 1.63 -13.40 8.09
N PHE A 45 1.23 -12.30 7.47
CA PHE A 45 2.04 -11.53 6.54
C PHE A 45 2.75 -10.34 7.19
N LYS A 46 2.71 -10.23 8.52
CA LYS A 46 3.48 -9.26 9.30
C LYS A 46 3.28 -7.81 8.81
N VAL A 47 2.03 -7.41 8.56
CA VAL A 47 1.68 -6.06 8.07
C VAL A 47 2.13 -4.98 9.06
N THR A 48 2.21 -5.30 10.35
CA THR A 48 2.74 -4.39 11.38
C THR A 48 4.25 -4.13 11.28
N GLU A 49 4.99 -4.95 10.52
CA GLU A 49 6.42 -4.82 10.25
C GLU A 49 6.68 -4.11 8.89
N GLU A 50 5.64 -3.56 8.25
CA GLU A 50 5.79 -2.70 7.08
C GLU A 50 6.33 -1.33 7.48
N GLU A 51 7.26 -0.81 6.69
CA GLU A 51 7.77 0.54 6.88
C GLU A 51 6.74 1.59 6.38
N LYS A 52 6.55 2.64 7.18
CA LYS A 52 5.64 3.73 6.83
C LYS A 52 6.11 4.45 5.57
N GLY A 53 5.18 4.76 4.67
CA GLY A 53 5.47 5.47 3.42
C GLY A 53 5.97 4.56 2.29
N ARG A 54 6.22 3.28 2.55
CA ARG A 54 6.54 2.29 1.53
C ARG A 54 5.27 1.64 1.00
N LEU A 55 5.27 1.29 -0.29
CA LEU A 55 4.22 0.52 -0.93
C LEU A 55 4.68 -0.92 -1.07
N TYR A 56 3.83 -1.87 -0.67
CA TYR A 56 4.11 -3.29 -0.80
C TYR A 56 3.05 -3.96 -1.68
N GLN A 57 3.49 -4.83 -2.59
CA GLN A 57 2.63 -5.76 -3.29
C GLN A 57 2.77 -7.16 -2.70
N TYR A 58 1.67 -7.90 -2.69
CA TYR A 58 1.59 -9.25 -2.13
C TYR A 58 1.21 -10.25 -3.23
N ASP A 59 1.87 -11.40 -3.25
CA ASP A 59 1.43 -12.54 -4.06
C ASP A 59 0.36 -13.39 -3.35
N ALA A 60 -0.09 -14.47 -4.00
CA ALA A 60 -1.12 -15.36 -3.46
C ALA A 60 -0.66 -16.12 -2.19
N ASP A 61 0.64 -16.35 -2.03
CA ASP A 61 1.22 -17.04 -0.88
C ASP A 61 1.47 -16.06 0.30
N GLY A 62 1.45 -14.76 0.00
CA GLY A 62 1.66 -13.65 0.91
C GLY A 62 3.11 -13.23 1.05
N ASN A 63 3.96 -13.59 0.09
CA ASN A 63 5.27 -12.96 -0.03
C ASN A 63 5.07 -11.51 -0.48
N ARG A 64 5.81 -10.60 0.15
CA ARG A 64 5.76 -9.17 -0.18
C ARG A 64 7.00 -8.74 -0.95
N SER A 65 6.81 -7.82 -1.89
CA SER A 65 7.89 -7.05 -2.50
C SER A 65 7.57 -5.57 -2.41
N GLU A 66 8.59 -4.76 -2.13
CA GLU A 66 8.47 -3.31 -2.19
C GLU A 66 8.26 -2.89 -3.65
N VAL A 67 7.31 -1.99 -3.86
CA VAL A 67 7.06 -1.39 -5.16
C VAL A 67 7.81 -0.07 -5.23
N THR A 68 8.79 0.02 -6.13
CA THR A 68 9.56 1.24 -6.39
C THR A 68 9.09 1.91 -7.69
N GLY A 69 9.30 3.23 -7.82
CA GLY A 69 9.01 3.98 -9.05
C GLY A 69 7.53 4.32 -9.31
N VAL A 70 6.66 4.22 -8.29
CA VAL A 70 5.26 4.66 -8.42
C VAL A 70 5.10 6.08 -7.90
N CYS A 71 4.76 7.01 -8.79
CA CYS A 71 4.35 8.37 -8.42
C CYS A 71 2.88 8.33 -7.94
N VAL A 72 2.65 8.35 -6.63
CA VAL A 72 1.29 8.44 -6.07
C VAL A 72 0.92 9.92 -5.90
N PRO A 73 -0.14 10.42 -6.58
CA PRO A 73 -0.56 11.81 -6.45
C PRO A 73 -0.85 12.19 -4.99
N GLY A 74 -0.19 13.24 -4.50
CA GLY A 74 -0.38 13.75 -3.13
C GLY A 74 0.50 13.10 -2.06
N GLU A 75 1.43 12.22 -2.42
CA GLU A 75 2.51 11.74 -1.53
C GLU A 75 3.87 12.23 -2.03
N ASP A 76 4.77 12.55 -1.09
CA ASP A 76 6.15 12.92 -1.42
C ASP A 76 6.84 11.72 -2.07
N CYS A 77 7.27 11.83 -3.33
CA CYS A 77 8.06 10.77 -3.95
C CYS A 77 9.53 10.89 -3.53
N GLU A 78 10.12 9.79 -3.09
CA GLU A 78 11.57 9.71 -2.87
C GLU A 78 12.24 9.26 -4.16
N CYS A 79 12.66 10.23 -4.99
CA CYS A 79 13.64 9.96 -6.04
C CYS A 79 15.04 10.12 -5.44
N HIS A 80 15.88 9.09 -5.55
CA HIS A 80 17.32 9.16 -5.19
C HIS A 80 17.63 9.56 -3.74
N GLY A 81 16.75 9.25 -2.78
CA GLY A 81 17.00 9.54 -1.36
C GLY A 81 16.87 11.02 -1.00
N GLU A 82 16.34 11.85 -1.91
CA GLU A 82 16.04 13.26 -1.64
C GLU A 82 14.52 13.44 -1.56
N LYS A 83 14.05 14.07 -0.47
CA LYS A 83 12.63 14.41 -0.30
C LYS A 83 12.28 15.60 -1.19
N LYS A 84 11.61 15.35 -2.32
CA LYS A 84 11.07 16.42 -3.17
C LYS A 84 9.59 16.62 -2.87
N SER A 85 9.24 17.82 -2.38
CA SER A 85 7.84 18.20 -2.18
C SER A 85 7.20 18.55 -3.52
N HIS A 86 6.19 17.79 -3.93
CA HIS A 86 5.48 18.02 -5.18
C HIS A 86 4.53 19.22 -5.02
N LYS A 87 4.97 20.39 -5.51
CA LYS A 87 4.10 21.57 -5.65
C LYS A 87 3.63 21.83 -7.09
N HIS A 88 3.97 20.98 -8.06
CA HIS A 88 3.48 21.10 -9.42
C HIS A 88 2.99 19.77 -9.98
N GLU A 89 1.86 19.86 -10.69
CA GLU A 89 1.27 18.81 -11.51
C GLU A 89 2.33 18.21 -12.44
N CYS A 90 2.43 16.88 -12.42
CA CYS A 90 3.34 16.12 -13.27
C CYS A 90 2.86 16.14 -14.73
N GLU A 91 3.07 17.25 -15.45
CA GLU A 91 2.95 17.27 -16.92
C GLU A 91 4.29 17.00 -17.64
N GLU A 92 5.43 17.04 -16.94
CA GLU A 92 6.77 16.85 -17.56
C GLU A 92 7.65 15.77 -16.88
N CYS A 93 7.07 14.81 -16.15
CA CYS A 93 7.82 13.64 -15.69
C CYS A 93 7.67 12.46 -16.66
N GLU A 94 8.13 12.62 -17.91
CA GLU A 94 8.24 11.52 -18.88
C GLU A 94 9.30 10.46 -18.48
N HIS A 95 10.08 10.69 -17.41
CA HIS A 95 11.29 9.92 -17.09
C HIS A 95 11.26 9.10 -15.79
N CYS A 96 10.12 8.96 -15.09
CA CYS A 96 10.04 8.04 -13.94
C CYS A 96 9.75 6.57 -14.33
N CYS A 97 10.12 6.15 -15.55
CA CYS A 97 10.07 4.76 -15.95
C CYS A 97 11.48 4.17 -16.00
N GLY A 98 11.84 3.41 -14.96
CA GLY A 98 12.79 2.30 -15.03
C GLY A 98 14.15 2.57 -15.69
N GLY A 99 15.12 3.05 -14.89
CA GLY A 99 16.55 2.89 -15.17
C GLY A 99 17.34 4.19 -15.29
N GLY A 100 17.97 4.60 -14.18
CA GLY A 100 19.07 5.57 -14.14
C GLY A 100 18.68 7.03 -14.38
N CYS A 101 19.01 7.89 -13.43
CA CYS A 101 19.12 9.32 -13.72
C CYS A 101 20.28 9.52 -14.70
N CYS A 102 20.02 10.09 -15.87
CA CYS A 102 21.04 10.77 -16.64
C CYS A 102 21.27 12.15 -16.02
N ASP A 103 22.39 12.30 -15.33
CA ASP A 103 23.03 13.60 -15.14
C ASP A 103 23.34 14.16 -16.54
N GLU A 104 22.79 15.32 -16.89
CA GLU A 104 23.32 16.16 -17.96
C GLU A 104 24.03 17.34 -17.31
N ASP A 105 25.30 17.52 -17.69
CA ASP A 105 26.29 18.50 -17.24
C ASP A 105 25.82 19.96 -17.16
#